data_AF-A0A440AY36-F1
#
_entry.id   AF-A0A440AY36-F1
#
_cell.length_a   1.000
_cell.length_b   1.000
_cell.length_c   1.000
_cell.angle_alpha   90.00
_cell.angle_beta   90.00
_cell.angle_gamma   90.00
#
_symmetry.space_group_name_H-M   'P 1'
#
loop_
_entity.id
_entity.type
_entity.pdbx_description
1 polymer ?
#
loop_
_entity_poly.entity_id
_entity_poly.type
_entity_poly.pdbx_seq_one_letter_code
_entity_poly.pdbx_strand_id
1 'polypeptide(L)'
;MRAQINHARRHATLNIAELRRQGYRQIGRGAFSRAFVHPDAPDVVIKVGKRYSQRIGLVDGFPHFAQRILDHEIASKFYPKIYGLQWSADKQHFWCIMKRYTKTRARKDAYNINATISTIGGRSHYSSGKTTGRFKRALYPFVDSRFVPDIHIGNVLHDDKGTPIIVDPICIRRGYDNAVYA
;
A
#
# COMPACT_ATOMS: atom_id res chain seq x y z
N MET A 1 -9.41 11.29 15.89
CA MET A 1 -8.69 10.13 15.29
C MET A 1 -9.10 8.77 15.87
N ARG A 2 -8.99 8.50 17.18
CA ARG A 2 -9.31 7.18 17.78
C ARG A 2 -10.73 6.68 17.44
N ALA A 3 -11.74 7.55 17.49
CA ALA A 3 -13.12 7.21 17.13
C ALA A 3 -13.27 6.73 15.68
N GLN A 4 -12.62 7.40 14.72
CA GLN A 4 -12.65 7.03 13.31
C GLN A 4 -11.97 5.66 13.06
N ILE A 5 -10.84 5.41 13.74
CA ILE A 5 -10.15 4.11 13.67
C ILE A 5 -11.07 3.00 14.20
N ASN A 6 -11.71 3.21 15.35
CA ASN A 6 -12.64 2.24 15.94
C ASN A 6 -13.87 2.02 15.04
N HIS A 7 -14.39 3.08 14.42
CA HIS A 7 -15.45 2.97 13.43
C HIS A 7 -15.01 2.08 12.26
N ALA A 8 -13.82 2.31 11.69
CA ALA A 8 -13.29 1.47 10.62
C ALA A 8 -13.05 0.02 11.05
N ARG A 9 -12.55 -0.21 12.27
CA ARG A 9 -12.26 -1.56 12.81
C ARG A 9 -13.50 -2.44 12.89
N ARG A 10 -14.64 -1.89 13.29
CA ARG A 10 -15.91 -2.65 13.35
C ARG A 10 -16.34 -3.21 11.99
N HIS A 11 -15.88 -2.60 10.90
CA HIS A 11 -16.28 -2.94 9.54
C HIS A 11 -15.16 -3.59 8.72
N ALA A 12 -13.95 -3.74 9.28
CA ALA A 12 -12.75 -4.23 8.59
C ALA A 12 -12.69 -5.76 8.42
N THR A 13 -13.85 -6.38 8.25
CA THR A 13 -14.04 -7.80 7.88
C THR A 13 -15.17 -7.97 6.87
N LEU A 14 -15.90 -6.89 6.57
CA LEU A 14 -17.04 -6.90 5.68
C LEU A 14 -16.58 -6.99 4.22
N ASN A 15 -17.35 -7.71 3.41
CA ASN A 15 -17.14 -7.70 1.97
C ASN A 15 -17.53 -6.34 1.36
N ILE A 16 -17.21 -6.14 0.09
CA ILE A 16 -17.45 -4.87 -0.61
C ILE A 16 -18.93 -4.48 -0.65
N ALA A 17 -19.84 -5.44 -0.85
CA ALA A 17 -21.27 -5.16 -0.92
C ALA A 17 -21.80 -4.67 0.42
N GLU A 18 -21.37 -5.33 1.50
CA GLU A 18 -21.78 -4.98 2.86
C GLU A 18 -21.19 -3.64 3.30
N LEU A 19 -19.92 -3.34 2.98
CA LEU A 19 -19.34 -2.01 3.22
C LEU A 19 -20.19 -0.89 2.59
N ARG A 20 -20.67 -1.09 1.36
CA ARG A 20 -21.54 -0.10 0.69
C ARG A 20 -22.88 0.05 1.39
N ARG A 21 -23.48 -1.05 1.86
CA ARG A 21 -24.71 -0.99 2.67
C ARG A 21 -24.51 -0.22 3.96
N GLN A 22 -23.33 -0.36 4.57
CA GLN A 22 -22.91 0.39 5.77
C GLN A 22 -22.44 1.83 5.46
N GLY A 23 -22.75 2.39 4.28
CA GLY A 23 -22.46 3.78 3.94
C GLY A 23 -21.04 4.09 3.46
N TYR A 24 -20.17 3.09 3.32
CA TYR A 24 -18.81 3.32 2.82
C TYR A 24 -18.81 3.61 1.31
N ARG A 25 -18.02 4.61 0.93
CA ARG A 25 -17.80 5.02 -0.46
C ARG A 25 -16.44 4.55 -0.94
N GLN A 26 -16.41 3.96 -2.13
CA GLN A 26 -15.15 3.58 -2.78
C GLN A 26 -14.46 4.82 -3.34
N ILE A 27 -13.20 5.05 -2.96
CA ILE A 27 -12.39 6.19 -3.42
C ILE A 27 -11.16 5.78 -4.24
N GLY A 28 -10.87 4.49 -4.31
CA GLY A 28 -9.75 3.95 -5.08
C GLY A 28 -9.95 2.52 -5.50
N ARG A 29 -9.37 2.14 -6.64
CA ARG A 29 -9.35 0.79 -7.18
C ARG A 29 -7.97 0.51 -7.78
N GLY A 30 -7.30 -0.51 -7.27
CA GLY A 30 -6.05 -1.05 -7.79
C GLY A 30 -6.24 -2.42 -8.44
N ALA A 31 -5.14 -3.08 -8.78
CA ALA A 31 -5.15 -4.42 -9.35
C ALA A 31 -5.54 -5.50 -8.32
N PHE A 32 -5.21 -5.26 -7.04
CA PHE A 32 -5.43 -6.19 -5.93
C PHE A 32 -6.54 -5.75 -4.98
N SER A 33 -6.78 -4.44 -4.85
CA SER A 33 -7.62 -3.93 -3.77
C SER A 33 -8.54 -2.79 -4.19
N ARG A 34 -9.48 -2.48 -3.32
CA ARG A 34 -10.32 -1.29 -3.36
C ARG A 34 -10.21 -0.55 -2.03
N ALA A 35 -10.21 0.77 -2.09
CA ALA A 35 -10.13 1.64 -0.92
C ALA A 35 -11.48 2.28 -0.64
N PHE A 36 -11.91 2.24 0.62
CA PHE A 36 -13.21 2.73 1.08
C PHE A 36 -13.06 3.73 2.22
N VAL A 37 -13.94 4.73 2.25
CA VAL A 37 -14.03 5.74 3.31
C VAL A 37 -15.49 5.88 3.76
N HIS A 38 -15.71 6.18 5.04
CA HIS A 38 -17.03 6.48 5.59
C HIS A 38 -17.11 7.96 5.99
N PRO A 39 -18.26 8.64 5.83
CA PRO A 39 -18.43 10.03 6.30
C PRO A 39 -18.08 10.25 7.78
N ASP A 40 -18.36 9.27 8.65
CA ASP A 40 -18.02 9.33 10.09
C ASP A 40 -16.55 9.01 10.40
N ALA A 41 -15.80 8.54 9.39
CA ALA A 41 -14.39 8.22 9.50
C ALA A 41 -13.61 8.75 8.27
N PRO A 42 -13.66 10.07 7.99
CA PRO A 42 -13.18 10.63 6.73
C PRO A 42 -11.66 10.57 6.56
N ASP A 43 -10.90 10.45 7.65
CA ASP A 43 -9.43 10.44 7.67
C ASP A 43 -8.84 9.04 7.68
N VAL A 44 -9.68 8.01 7.61
CA VAL A 44 -9.29 6.60 7.64
C VAL A 44 -9.81 5.90 6.39
N VAL A 45 -9.00 4.99 5.86
CA VAL A 45 -9.36 4.14 4.74
C VAL A 45 -9.39 2.69 5.18
N ILE A 46 -10.41 1.95 4.72
CA ILE A 46 -10.40 0.49 4.68
C ILE A 46 -9.95 0.07 3.27
N LYS A 47 -8.76 -0.52 3.16
CA LYS A 47 -8.28 -1.18 1.94
C LYS A 47 -8.69 -2.65 2.02
N VAL A 48 -9.59 -3.06 1.13
CA VAL A 48 -10.05 -4.45 0.98
C VAL A 48 -9.40 -5.04 -0.26
N GLY A 49 -8.60 -6.08 -0.09
CA GLY A 49 -7.84 -6.67 -1.19
C GLY A 49 -7.86 -8.19 -1.19
N LYS A 50 -7.27 -8.73 -2.25
CA LYS A 50 -7.07 -10.17 -2.46
C LYS A 50 -5.59 -10.48 -2.60
N ARG A 51 -5.17 -11.64 -2.12
CA ARG A 51 -3.78 -12.12 -2.17
C ARG A 51 -3.27 -12.21 -3.60
N TYR A 52 -4.08 -12.72 -4.53
CA TYR A 52 -3.66 -12.96 -5.91
C TYR A 52 -4.55 -12.24 -6.92
N SER A 53 -3.94 -11.68 -7.98
CA SER A 53 -4.68 -11.06 -9.08
C SER A 53 -4.41 -11.78 -10.39
N GLN A 54 -5.37 -12.59 -10.82
CA GLN A 54 -5.37 -13.24 -12.14
C GLN A 54 -5.13 -12.27 -13.29
N ARG A 55 -5.64 -11.03 -13.20
CA ARG A 55 -5.49 -9.99 -14.24
C ARG A 55 -4.03 -9.69 -14.58
N ILE A 56 -3.16 -9.69 -13.58
CA ILE A 56 -1.75 -9.31 -13.73
C ILE A 56 -0.79 -10.47 -13.39
N GLY A 57 -1.32 -11.63 -13.01
CA GLY A 57 -0.53 -12.83 -12.76
C GLY A 57 0.39 -12.75 -11.53
N LEU A 58 0.14 -11.82 -10.59
CA LEU A 58 1.00 -11.55 -9.44
C LEU A 58 0.28 -11.71 -8.10
N VAL A 59 1.07 -11.83 -7.04
CA VAL A 59 0.61 -11.83 -5.65
C VAL A 59 0.86 -10.44 -5.05
N ASP A 60 -0.13 -9.93 -4.32
CA ASP A 60 -0.08 -8.62 -3.66
C ASP A 60 1.01 -8.63 -2.57
N GLY A 61 1.93 -7.67 -2.60
CA GLY A 61 2.95 -7.50 -1.57
C GLY A 61 2.54 -6.51 -0.48
N PHE A 62 1.41 -5.81 -0.63
CA PHE A 62 0.93 -4.83 0.34
C PHE A 62 0.71 -5.42 1.74
N PRO A 63 0.05 -6.57 1.93
CA PRO A 63 -0.14 -7.11 3.27
C PRO A 63 1.17 -7.40 4.00
N HIS A 64 2.17 -7.95 3.31
CA HIS A 64 3.51 -8.15 3.87
C HIS A 64 4.13 -6.80 4.29
N PHE A 65 4.09 -5.80 3.40
CA PHE A 65 4.58 -4.45 3.71
C PHE A 65 3.88 -3.83 4.94
N ALA A 66 2.55 -3.93 5.01
CA ALA A 66 1.75 -3.37 6.11
C ALA A 66 2.05 -4.09 7.44
N GLN A 67 2.20 -5.41 7.41
CA GLN A 67 2.55 -6.21 8.59
C GLN A 67 3.92 -5.81 9.16
N ARG A 68 4.93 -5.64 8.31
CA ARG A 68 6.27 -5.17 8.74
C ARG A 68 6.27 -3.77 9.36
N ILE A 69 5.34 -2.91 8.97
CA ILE A 69 5.14 -1.60 9.64
C ILE A 69 4.52 -1.80 11.03
N LEU A 70 3.50 -2.66 11.13
CA LEU A 70 2.81 -2.95 12.39
C LEU A 70 3.74 -3.61 13.41
N ASP A 71 4.60 -4.51 12.94
CA ASP A 71 5.60 -5.22 13.76
C ASP A 71 6.85 -4.38 14.03
N HIS A 72 6.86 -3.13 13.57
CA HIS A 72 7.97 -2.18 13.73
C HIS A 72 9.32 -2.63 13.13
N GLU A 73 9.31 -3.61 12.23
CA GLU A 73 10.51 -4.05 11.50
C GLU A 73 11.02 -2.99 10.52
N ILE A 74 10.11 -2.19 9.96
CA ILE A 74 10.43 -1.09 9.08
C ILE A 74 9.68 0.18 9.52
N ALA A 75 10.36 1.31 9.44
CA ALA A 75 9.76 2.61 9.74
C ALA A 75 10.33 3.69 8.82
N SER A 76 9.44 4.58 8.36
CA SER A 76 9.80 5.75 7.56
C SER A 76 8.67 6.74 7.57
N LYS A 77 8.99 8.03 7.54
CA LYS A 77 8.00 9.11 7.33
C LYS A 77 7.33 9.05 5.95
N PHE A 78 7.88 8.28 5.02
CA PHE A 78 7.34 8.06 3.67
C PHE A 78 6.44 6.83 3.59
N TYR A 79 6.19 6.13 4.70
CA TYR A 79 5.27 4.99 4.75
C TYR A 79 3.90 5.40 5.28
N PRO A 80 2.83 4.68 4.92
CA PRO A 80 1.52 4.91 5.47
C PRO A 80 1.50 4.60 6.95
N LYS A 81 0.66 5.32 7.69
CA LYS A 81 0.30 4.95 9.05
C LYS A 81 -0.75 3.85 8.97
N ILE A 82 -0.37 2.65 9.38
CA ILE A 82 -1.25 1.48 9.47
C ILE A 82 -1.81 1.37 10.89
N TYR A 83 -3.11 1.12 11.00
CA TYR A 83 -3.82 0.97 12.27
C TYR A 83 -4.28 -0.46 12.54
N GLY A 84 -4.26 -1.32 11.53
CA GLY A 84 -4.59 -2.74 11.65
C GLY A 84 -4.60 -3.41 10.29
N LEU A 85 -4.28 -4.70 10.30
CA LEU A 85 -4.35 -5.59 9.16
C LEU A 85 -5.04 -6.87 9.64
N GLN A 86 -5.96 -7.39 8.83
CA GLN A 86 -6.65 -8.64 9.09
C GLN A 86 -6.72 -9.46 7.80
N TRP A 87 -6.53 -10.76 7.93
CA TRP A 87 -6.69 -11.74 6.86
C TRP A 87 -8.01 -12.48 7.00
N SER A 88 -8.54 -12.96 5.88
CA SER A 88 -9.54 -14.02 5.89
C SER A 88 -8.89 -15.32 6.37
N ALA A 89 -9.70 -16.25 6.88
CA ALA A 89 -9.20 -17.52 7.41
C ALA A 89 -8.37 -18.32 6.39
N ASP A 90 -8.73 -18.25 5.11
CA ASP A 90 -8.05 -18.89 3.99
C ASP A 90 -6.82 -18.11 3.45
N LYS A 91 -6.48 -16.97 4.08
CA LYS A 91 -5.46 -16.01 3.64
C LYS A 91 -5.60 -15.57 2.17
N GLN A 92 -6.81 -15.62 1.59
CA GLN A 92 -7.06 -15.16 0.21
C GLN A 92 -7.45 -13.69 0.12
N HIS A 93 -7.98 -13.12 1.20
CA HIS A 93 -8.44 -11.73 1.27
C HIS A 93 -7.88 -11.05 2.50
N PHE A 94 -7.72 -9.72 2.41
CA PHE A 94 -7.27 -8.92 3.53
C PHE A 94 -8.03 -7.61 3.65
N TRP A 95 -8.04 -7.09 4.85
CA TRP A 95 -8.54 -5.77 5.21
C TRP A 95 -7.46 -5.03 5.96
N CYS A 96 -7.13 -3.84 5.48
CA CYS A 96 -6.17 -2.97 6.13
C CYS A 96 -6.81 -1.62 6.44
N ILE A 97 -6.61 -1.17 7.67
CA ILE A 97 -7.07 0.12 8.16
C ILE A 97 -5.87 1.04 8.21
N MET A 98 -5.91 2.16 7.50
CA MET A 98 -4.78 3.08 7.37
C MET A 98 -5.23 4.54 7.34
N LYS A 99 -4.32 5.46 7.63
CA LYS A 99 -4.57 6.91 7.43
C LYS A 99 -4.93 7.13 5.96
N ARG A 100 -5.87 8.04 5.72
CA ARG A 100 -6.22 8.50 4.38
C ARG A 100 -5.16 9.48 3.87
N TYR A 101 -4.78 9.30 2.62
CA TYR A 101 -3.86 10.17 1.89
C TYR A 101 -4.51 10.63 0.59
N THR A 102 -4.00 11.72 0.02
CA THR A 102 -4.57 12.34 -1.19
C THR A 102 -3.67 12.14 -2.39
N LYS A 103 -4.26 12.04 -3.58
CA LYS A 103 -3.49 12.11 -4.83
C LYS A 103 -3.18 13.56 -5.14
N THR A 104 -1.96 13.84 -5.56
CA THR A 104 -1.58 15.16 -6.07
C THR A 104 -1.43 15.11 -7.60
N ARG A 105 -1.55 16.28 -8.25
CA ARG A 105 -1.30 16.40 -9.70
C ARG A 105 0.19 16.27 -10.03
N ALA A 106 1.06 16.57 -9.07
CA ALA A 106 2.51 16.52 -9.23
C ALA A 106 3.02 15.07 -9.24
N ARG A 107 3.59 14.63 -10.37
CA ARG A 107 4.10 13.27 -10.55
C ARG A 107 5.58 13.11 -10.17
N LYS A 108 6.25 14.23 -9.86
CA LYS A 108 7.70 14.32 -9.65
C LYS A 108 8.18 13.36 -8.56
N ASP A 109 7.47 13.29 -7.43
CA ASP A 109 7.88 12.39 -6.33
C ASP A 109 7.83 10.93 -6.75
N ALA A 110 6.75 10.49 -7.40
CA ALA A 110 6.64 9.12 -7.89
C ALA A 110 7.77 8.75 -8.86
N TYR A 111 8.11 9.65 -9.78
CA TYR A 111 9.22 9.43 -10.71
C TYR A 111 10.59 9.40 -10.00
N ASN A 112 10.83 10.28 -9.04
CA ASN A 112 12.08 10.30 -8.28
C ASN A 112 12.23 9.06 -7.39
N ILE A 113 11.15 8.61 -6.76
CA ILE A 113 11.12 7.38 -5.94
C ILE A 113 11.39 6.17 -6.85
N ASN A 114 10.74 6.10 -8.01
CA ASN A 114 10.95 5.02 -8.98
C ASN A 114 12.39 4.98 -9.54
N ALA A 115 12.94 6.14 -9.90
CA ALA A 115 14.34 6.27 -10.31
C ALA A 115 15.28 5.76 -9.21
N THR A 116 15.02 6.16 -7.96
CA THR A 116 15.85 5.79 -6.81
C THR A 116 15.83 4.30 -6.55
N ILE A 117 14.65 3.65 -6.52
CA ILE A 117 14.56 2.18 -6.30
C ILE A 117 15.22 1.39 -7.44
N SER A 118 15.13 1.90 -8.67
CA SER A 118 15.79 1.28 -9.83
C SER A 118 17.30 1.35 -9.73
N THR A 119 17.87 2.50 -9.36
CA THR A 119 19.31 2.67 -9.15
C THR A 119 19.84 1.75 -8.03
N ILE A 120 19.19 1.73 -6.85
CA ILE A 120 19.66 0.87 -5.75
C ILE A 120 19.50 -0.63 -6.06
N GLY A 121 18.55 -0.99 -6.93
CA GLY A 121 18.35 -2.38 -7.38
C GLY A 121 19.23 -2.77 -8.58
N GLY A 122 20.16 -1.92 -9.02
CA GLY A 122 21.05 -2.19 -10.15
C GLY A 122 20.34 -2.30 -11.51
N ARG A 123 19.17 -1.69 -11.66
CA ARG A 123 18.37 -1.77 -12.89
C ARG A 123 18.71 -0.61 -13.82
N SER A 124 19.20 -0.93 -15.01
CA SER A 124 19.46 0.05 -16.07
C SER A 124 18.16 0.42 -16.77
N HIS A 125 17.47 1.46 -16.29
CA HIS A 125 16.34 2.04 -16.99
C HIS A 125 16.45 3.56 -17.08
N TYR A 126 16.06 4.11 -18.24
CA TYR A 126 15.73 5.52 -18.39
C TYR A 126 14.51 5.86 -17.53
N SER A 127 14.75 6.40 -16.34
CA SER A 127 13.68 6.92 -15.49
C SER A 127 13.44 8.40 -15.80
N SER A 128 12.19 8.81 -15.92
CA SER A 128 11.80 10.23 -16.04
C SER A 128 12.08 11.07 -14.79
N GLY A 129 12.52 10.44 -13.69
CA GLY A 129 12.85 11.09 -12.43
C GLY A 129 14.35 11.25 -12.21
N LYS A 130 14.70 12.00 -11.17
CA LYS A 130 16.08 12.13 -10.67
C LYS A 130 16.24 11.27 -9.42
N THR A 131 17.24 10.40 -9.43
CA THR A 131 17.64 9.63 -8.24
C THR A 131 17.97 10.59 -7.09
N THR A 132 17.49 10.27 -5.89
CA THR A 132 17.67 11.12 -4.72
C THR A 132 17.98 10.32 -3.47
N GLY A 133 18.98 10.76 -2.71
CA GLY A 133 19.32 10.17 -1.41
C GLY A 133 18.18 10.24 -0.39
N ARG A 134 17.22 11.16 -0.57
CA ARG A 134 16.07 11.40 0.31
C ARG A 134 15.26 10.13 0.59
N PHE A 135 15.08 9.27 -0.41
CA PHE A 135 14.24 8.07 -0.31
C PHE A 135 15.03 6.79 -0.09
N LYS A 136 16.36 6.82 -0.22
CA LYS A 136 17.22 5.63 -0.29
C LYS A 136 16.99 4.65 0.87
N ARG A 137 17.05 5.16 2.11
CA ARG A 137 16.82 4.36 3.33
C ARG A 137 15.43 3.72 3.38
N ALA A 138 14.42 4.43 2.89
CA ALA A 138 13.03 3.93 2.84
C ALA A 138 12.77 2.98 1.67
N LEU A 139 13.72 2.75 0.77
CA LEU A 139 13.54 1.89 -0.39
C LEU A 139 14.36 0.60 -0.30
N TYR A 140 15.44 0.59 0.49
CA TYR A 140 16.25 -0.61 0.70
C TYR A 140 15.46 -1.88 1.08
N PRO A 141 14.44 -1.82 1.96
CA PRO A 141 13.67 -3.02 2.31
C PRO A 141 12.93 -3.67 1.12
N PHE A 142 12.80 -2.97 0.00
CA PHE A 142 12.10 -3.43 -1.21
C PHE A 142 13.06 -3.91 -2.31
N VAL A 143 14.37 -3.83 -2.07
CA VAL A 143 15.41 -4.35 -2.97
C VAL A 143 15.71 -5.79 -2.57
N ASP A 144 14.83 -6.70 -2.98
CA ASP A 144 14.89 -8.12 -2.67
C ASP A 144 14.51 -8.91 -3.93
N SER A 145 15.18 -10.04 -4.18
CA SER A 145 14.94 -10.89 -5.36
C SER A 145 13.51 -11.47 -5.39
N ARG A 146 12.87 -11.57 -4.23
CA ARG A 146 11.48 -12.02 -4.06
C ARG A 146 10.45 -10.98 -4.49
N PHE A 147 10.83 -9.70 -4.59
CA PHE A 147 9.91 -8.60 -4.82
C PHE A 147 10.03 -8.00 -6.23
N VAL A 148 8.89 -7.58 -6.76
CA VAL A 148 8.78 -6.74 -7.95
C VAL A 148 8.33 -5.36 -7.48
N PRO A 149 9.20 -4.34 -7.50
CA PRO A 149 8.82 -2.96 -7.21
C PRO A 149 7.64 -2.49 -8.06
N ASP A 150 6.61 -1.94 -7.40
CA ASP A 150 5.38 -1.40 -8.01
C ASP A 150 5.28 0.12 -7.75
N ILE A 151 6.40 0.83 -7.91
CA ILE A 151 6.44 2.28 -7.69
C ILE A 151 5.97 3.02 -8.94
N HIS A 152 4.75 3.55 -8.87
CA HIS A 152 4.20 4.43 -9.89
C HIS A 152 3.30 5.51 -9.27
N ILE A 153 2.81 6.44 -10.10
CA ILE A 153 1.99 7.60 -9.67
C ILE A 153 0.72 7.22 -8.89
N GLY A 154 0.25 5.97 -9.00
CA GLY A 154 -0.93 5.48 -8.30
C GLY A 154 -0.65 5.06 -6.86
N ASN A 155 0.60 4.70 -6.56
CA ASN A 155 1.05 4.14 -5.28
C ASN A 155 1.87 5.15 -4.46
N VAL A 156 1.98 6.39 -4.94
CA VAL A 156 2.54 7.52 -4.20
C VAL A 156 1.45 8.55 -3.99
N LEU A 157 1.01 8.67 -2.73
CA LEU A 157 0.02 9.65 -2.27
C LEU A 157 0.71 10.72 -1.41
N HIS A 158 -0.05 11.65 -0.87
CA HIS A 158 0.48 12.71 -0.02
C HIS A 158 -0.33 12.88 1.26
N ASP A 159 0.37 13.23 2.34
CA ASP A 159 -0.28 13.68 3.58
C ASP A 159 -0.70 15.17 3.49
N ASP A 160 -1.30 15.65 4.57
CA ASP A 160 -1.74 17.03 4.76
C ASP A 160 -0.61 18.08 4.68
N LYS A 161 0.65 17.64 4.81
CA LYS A 161 1.84 18.49 4.73
C LYS A 161 2.55 18.38 3.38
N GLY A 162 2.00 17.63 2.43
CA GLY A 162 2.63 17.38 1.13
C GLY A 162 3.82 16.42 1.21
N THR A 163 3.94 15.60 2.26
CA THR A 163 4.92 14.52 2.32
C THR A 163 4.48 13.39 1.39
N PRO A 164 5.33 12.88 0.48
CA PRO A 164 5.00 11.72 -0.34
C PRO A 164 4.96 10.44 0.51
N ILE A 165 3.92 9.64 0.32
CA ILE A 165 3.63 8.41 1.06
C ILE A 165 3.52 7.26 0.06
N ILE A 166 4.37 6.25 0.24
CA ILE A 166 4.47 5.06 -0.59
C ILE A 166 3.53 4.00 0.00
N VAL A 167 2.39 3.76 -0.65
CA VAL A 167 1.32 2.94 -0.07
C VAL A 167 1.28 1.50 -0.56
N ASP A 168 1.89 1.19 -1.69
CA ASP A 168 1.86 -0.16 -2.29
C ASP A 168 3.17 -0.40 -3.07
N PRO A 169 4.29 -0.63 -2.35
CA PRO A 169 5.62 -0.53 -2.97
C PRO A 169 6.02 -1.75 -3.80
N ILE A 170 5.39 -2.89 -3.59
CA ILE A 170 5.87 -4.18 -4.08
C ILE A 170 4.74 -5.14 -4.45
N CYS A 171 4.98 -5.93 -5.49
CA CYS A 171 4.35 -7.22 -5.71
C CYS A 171 5.32 -8.34 -5.32
N ILE A 172 4.81 -9.54 -5.10
CA ILE A 172 5.63 -10.73 -4.86
C ILE A 172 5.82 -11.48 -6.17
N ARG A 173 7.08 -11.81 -6.48
CA ARG A 173 7.44 -12.62 -7.65
C ARG A 173 6.86 -14.03 -7.49
N ARG A 174 6.32 -14.57 -8.59
CA ARG A 174 5.77 -15.93 -8.63
C ARG A 174 6.78 -16.95 -8.09
N GLY A 175 6.31 -17.89 -7.25
CA GLY A 175 7.14 -18.92 -6.62
C GLY A 175 7.68 -18.56 -5.23
N TYR A 176 7.59 -17.28 -4.82
CA TYR A 176 8.03 -16.83 -3.50
C TYR A 176 6.88 -16.54 -2.53
N ASP A 177 5.63 -16.76 -2.93
CA ASP A 177 4.47 -16.40 -2.13
C ASP A 177 4.36 -17.25 -0.85
N ASN A 178 4.69 -18.54 -0.90
CA ASN A 178 4.77 -19.36 0.32
C ASN A 178 5.90 -18.88 1.24
N ALA A 179 7.04 -18.45 0.71
CA ALA A 179 8.12 -17.92 1.55
C ALA A 179 7.76 -16.61 2.27
N VAL A 180 6.75 -15.89 1.78
CA VAL A 180 6.29 -14.61 2.34
C VAL A 180 5.01 -14.74 3.16
N TYR A 181 4.13 -15.68 2.81
CA TYR A 181 2.77 -15.82 3.38
C TYR A 181 2.44 -17.20 3.96
N ALA A 182 3.39 -18.14 4.05
CA ALA A 182 3.21 -19.41 4.75
C ALA A 182 2.59 -19.18 6.14
#